data_AF-A0A9J6GFC9-F1
#
_entry.id   AF-A0A9J6GFC9-F1
#
_cell.length_a   1.000
_cell.length_b   1.000
_cell.length_c   1.000
_cell.angle_alpha   90.00
_cell.angle_beta   90.00
_cell.angle_gamma   90.00
#
_symmetry.space_group_name_H-M   'P 1'
#
loop_
_entity.id
_entity.type
_entity.pdbx_description
1 polymer ?
#
loop_
_entity_poly.entity_id
_entity_poly.type
_entity_poly.pdbx_seq_one_letter_code
_entity_poly.pdbx_strand_id
1 'polypeptide(L)'
;MTWVPRFLLKRRNVLAALFLFGVLYMMRQLLSLSEVNVVLMSGKARTPAASTGSQAATSVRGKQATPRTNDSDNARTSHVRGVAPHDAAHYMPGKTFKCLHSLEVIGYEQVNDDYCDCDDGSDEPGTNACPNGSWGPLCQVMSMRVNDGICDCCDGSDEWAGIVVPPELQLSGKEGVVRTKDWV
;
A
#
# COMPACT_ATOMS: atom_id res chain seq x y z
N MET A 1 46.61 24.88 42.66
CA MET A 1 45.38 24.42 43.33
C MET A 1 44.31 24.22 42.27
N THR A 2 44.12 23.00 41.78
CA THR A 2 43.11 22.66 40.77
C THR A 2 41.81 22.28 41.46
N TRP A 3 40.80 23.16 41.36
CA TRP A 3 39.47 22.94 41.92
C TRP A 3 38.64 22.12 40.91
N VAL A 4 38.38 20.86 41.24
CA VAL A 4 37.42 20.03 40.49
C VAL A 4 36.07 20.14 41.19
N PRO A 5 35.01 20.65 40.53
CA PRO A 5 33.69 20.64 41.11
C PRO A 5 33.14 19.21 41.10
N ARG A 6 33.17 18.55 42.26
CA ARG A 6 32.40 17.33 42.49
C ARG A 6 30.94 17.69 42.67
N PHE A 7 30.21 17.90 41.57
CA PHE A 7 28.75 17.80 41.60
C PHE A 7 28.37 16.32 41.78
N LEU A 8 28.49 15.84 43.01
CA LEU A 8 27.90 14.58 43.42
C LEU A 8 26.39 14.79 43.50
N LEU A 9 25.73 14.75 42.34
CA LEU A 9 24.28 14.63 42.29
C LEU A 9 23.93 13.37 43.09
N LYS A 10 23.37 13.58 44.29
CA LYS A 10 23.07 12.50 45.24
C LYS A 10 22.29 11.44 44.48
N ARG A 11 22.68 10.16 44.54
CA ARG A 11 22.07 9.07 43.74
C ARG A 11 20.54 9.06 43.77
N ARG A 12 19.94 9.49 44.90
CA ARG A 12 18.49 9.70 45.07
C ARG A 12 17.90 10.74 44.10
N ASN A 13 18.63 11.80 43.81
CA ASN A 13 18.23 12.87 42.91
C ASN A 13 18.36 12.45 41.44
N VAL A 14 19.30 11.55 41.10
CA VAL A 14 19.43 10.99 39.75
C VAL A 14 18.23 10.10 39.44
N LEU A 15 17.84 9.21 40.36
CA LEU A 15 16.68 8.34 40.18
C LEU A 15 15.38 9.14 40.09
N ALA A 16 15.22 10.17 40.92
CA ALA A 16 14.07 11.08 40.84
C ALA A 16 14.02 11.84 39.51
N ALA A 17 15.18 12.31 39.01
CA ALA A 17 15.27 12.98 37.72
C ALA A 17 14.92 12.06 36.55
N LEU A 18 15.43 10.82 36.55
CA LEU A 18 15.10 9.83 35.50
C LEU A 18 13.62 9.44 35.51
N PHE A 19 13.03 9.27 36.70
CA PHE A 19 11.60 8.99 36.83
C PHE A 19 10.75 10.15 36.30
N LEU A 20 11.07 11.40 36.68
CA LEU A 20 10.38 12.58 36.15
C LEU A 20 10.54 12.72 34.64
N PHE A 21 11.73 12.48 34.10
CA PHE A 21 11.96 12.50 32.65
C PHE A 21 11.15 11.41 31.93
N GLY A 22 11.08 10.21 32.49
CA GLY A 22 10.28 9.10 31.96
C GLY A 22 8.77 9.41 31.98
N VAL A 23 8.25 9.97 33.08
CA VAL A 23 6.85 10.40 33.19
C VAL A 23 6.52 11.51 32.19
N LEU A 24 7.39 12.52 32.06
CA LEU A 24 7.20 13.59 31.08
C LEU A 24 7.26 13.07 29.64
N TYR A 25 8.17 12.14 29.34
CA TYR A 25 8.27 11.50 28.03
C TYR A 25 7.01 10.68 27.72
N MET A 26 6.52 9.87 28.66
CA MET A 26 5.27 9.11 28.51
C MET A 26 4.04 10.01 28.35
N MET A 27 3.94 11.10 29.13
CA MET A 27 2.86 12.08 28.97
C MET A 27 2.92 12.78 27.61
N ARG A 28 4.12 13.09 27.11
CA ARG A 28 4.31 13.66 25.77
C ARG A 28 3.94 12.69 24.66
N GLN A 29 4.26 11.40 24.81
CA GLN A 29 3.84 10.36 23.87
C GLN A 29 2.31 10.21 23.86
N LEU A 30 1.66 10.20 25.04
CA LEU A 30 0.19 10.12 25.14
C LEU A 30 -0.52 11.36 24.56
N LEU A 31 0.04 12.57 24.74
CA LEU A 31 -0.47 13.80 24.14
C LEU A 31 -0.20 13.89 22.62
N SER A 32 0.77 13.13 22.10
CA SER A 32 0.98 13.00 20.65
C SER A 32 -0.02 12.05 19.99
N LEU A 33 -0.62 11.12 20.75
CA LEU A 33 -1.65 10.21 20.23
C LEU A 33 -3.02 10.89 20.08
N SER A 34 -3.29 11.99 20.81
CA SER A 34 -4.53 12.75 20.63
C SER A 34 -4.61 13.48 19.28
N GLU A 35 -3.48 13.73 18.61
CA GLU A 35 -3.46 14.32 17.27
C GLU A 35 -3.86 13.32 16.17
N VAL A 36 -3.76 12.01 16.42
CA VAL A 36 -4.13 10.98 15.42
C VAL A 36 -5.65 10.75 15.36
N ASN A 37 -6.39 11.12 16.42
CA ASN A 37 -7.87 11.01 16.45
C ASN A 37 -8.62 12.25 15.93
N VAL A 38 -7.95 13.35 15.59
CA VAL A 38 -8.63 14.56 15.06
C VAL A 38 -8.83 14.50 13.54
N VAL A 39 -8.06 13.69 12.81
CA VAL A 39 -8.19 13.58 11.35
C VAL A 39 -9.44 12.79 10.93
N LEU A 40 -10.01 11.93 11.80
CA LEU A 40 -11.19 11.12 11.45
C LEU A 40 -12.55 11.82 11.67
N MET A 41 -12.59 13.06 12.18
CA MET A 41 -13.85 13.78 12.48
C MET A 41 -14.00 15.14 11.79
N SER A 42 -13.10 15.50 10.87
CA SER A 42 -13.31 16.65 9.98
C SER A 42 -13.82 16.21 8.62
N GLY A 43 -15.00 15.57 8.63
CA GLY A 43 -15.82 15.36 7.44
C GLY A 43 -16.32 16.71 6.92
N LYS A 44 -15.49 17.42 6.16
CA LYS A 44 -15.95 18.59 5.39
C LYS A 44 -16.53 18.11 4.07
N ALA A 45 -17.85 17.94 4.07
CA ALA A 45 -18.66 17.91 2.87
C ALA A 45 -18.25 19.05 1.91
N ARG A 46 -17.84 18.69 0.70
CA ARG A 46 -17.83 19.64 -0.43
C ARG A 46 -18.79 19.14 -1.51
N THR A 47 -19.84 19.93 -1.63
CA THR A 47 -20.83 19.97 -2.69
C THR A 47 -20.19 20.13 -4.08
N PRO A 48 -20.90 19.74 -5.15
CA PRO A 48 -20.41 19.88 -6.52
C PRO A 48 -20.44 21.37 -6.92
N ALA A 49 -19.28 21.92 -7.25
CA ALA A 49 -19.19 23.22 -7.87
C ALA A 49 -19.49 23.08 -9.38
N ALA A 50 -20.61 23.64 -9.79
CA ALA A 50 -20.90 23.96 -11.17
C ALA A 50 -19.81 24.91 -11.72
N SER A 51 -19.27 24.59 -12.89
CA SER A 51 -18.74 25.62 -13.79
C SER A 51 -19.20 25.32 -15.22
N THR A 52 -20.01 26.26 -15.67
CA THR A 52 -20.50 26.54 -17.01
C THR A 52 -19.36 26.85 -17.97
N GLY A 53 -19.39 26.21 -19.14
CA GLY A 53 -19.19 26.87 -20.44
C GLY A 53 -17.77 27.05 -20.96
N SER A 54 -17.38 26.21 -21.93
CA SER A 54 -17.24 26.70 -23.31
C SER A 54 -17.24 25.55 -24.31
N GLN A 55 -18.12 25.69 -25.29
CA GLN A 55 -18.30 24.81 -26.43
C GLN A 55 -17.21 25.09 -27.46
N ALA A 56 -16.56 24.04 -27.95
CA ALA A 56 -15.98 24.00 -29.28
C ALA A 56 -16.16 22.59 -29.83
N ALA A 57 -17.26 22.40 -30.55
CA ALA A 57 -17.56 21.19 -31.29
C ALA A 57 -16.75 21.18 -32.58
N THR A 58 -15.84 20.22 -32.73
CA THR A 58 -15.33 19.82 -34.04
C THR A 58 -15.62 18.33 -34.22
N SER A 59 -16.70 18.07 -34.95
CA SER A 59 -17.18 16.76 -35.37
C SER A 59 -16.19 16.13 -36.36
N VAL A 60 -15.54 15.04 -35.97
CA VAL A 60 -14.95 14.08 -36.90
C VAL A 60 -15.59 12.72 -36.66
N ARG A 61 -16.51 12.39 -37.57
CA ARG A 61 -17.24 11.13 -37.67
C ARG A 61 -16.28 10.01 -38.08
N GLY A 62 -15.78 9.25 -37.10
CA GLY A 62 -15.09 7.97 -37.30
C GLY A 62 -16.04 6.80 -37.01
N LYS A 63 -16.15 5.87 -37.94
CA LYS A 63 -17.14 4.78 -37.93
C LYS A 63 -16.94 3.81 -36.76
N GLN A 64 -18.05 3.39 -36.20
CA GLN A 64 -18.19 2.28 -35.28
C GLN A 64 -17.74 0.97 -35.96
N ALA A 65 -16.78 0.29 -35.35
CA ALA A 65 -16.48 -1.11 -35.60
C ALA A 65 -16.16 -1.76 -34.25
N THR A 66 -17.16 -2.40 -33.67
CA THR A 66 -17.01 -3.33 -32.55
C THR A 66 -16.26 -4.58 -33.04
N PRO A 67 -15.13 -4.98 -32.46
CA PRO A 67 -14.69 -6.36 -32.56
C PRO A 67 -15.61 -7.18 -31.64
N ARG A 68 -16.55 -7.89 -32.24
CA ARG A 68 -17.18 -9.04 -31.58
C ARG A 68 -16.18 -10.18 -31.69
N THR A 69 -15.37 -10.38 -30.66
CA THR A 69 -14.83 -11.70 -30.38
C THR A 69 -15.71 -12.30 -29.30
N ASN A 70 -16.51 -13.26 -29.72
CA ASN A 70 -17.14 -14.22 -28.83
C ASN A 70 -16.00 -14.93 -28.10
N ASP A 71 -15.70 -14.50 -26.88
CA ASP A 71 -14.89 -15.30 -25.97
C ASP A 71 -15.78 -15.72 -24.80
N SER A 72 -16.58 -16.73 -25.08
CA SER A 72 -17.46 -17.39 -24.13
C SER A 72 -16.78 -18.61 -23.50
N ASP A 73 -15.46 -18.56 -23.34
CA ASP A 73 -14.67 -19.50 -22.54
C ASP A 73 -13.78 -18.76 -21.52
N ASN A 74 -14.21 -17.59 -21.03
CA ASN A 74 -13.57 -16.97 -19.87
C ASN A 74 -13.98 -17.74 -18.61
N ALA A 75 -13.26 -18.84 -18.37
CA ALA A 75 -13.27 -19.56 -17.12
C ALA A 75 -13.22 -18.56 -15.97
N ARG A 76 -14.00 -18.82 -14.93
CA ARG A 76 -14.06 -18.01 -13.70
C ARG A 76 -12.75 -18.12 -12.90
N THR A 77 -11.61 -17.81 -13.50
CA THR A 77 -10.38 -17.57 -12.77
C THR A 77 -10.55 -16.21 -12.11
N SER A 78 -10.83 -16.20 -10.82
CA SER A 78 -10.77 -14.98 -10.03
C SER A 78 -9.40 -14.37 -10.24
N HIS A 79 -9.36 -13.18 -10.83
CA HIS A 79 -8.11 -12.48 -11.04
C HIS A 79 -7.65 -11.92 -9.69
N VAL A 80 -6.71 -12.62 -9.05
CA VAL A 80 -6.10 -12.20 -7.77
C VAL A 80 -4.87 -11.35 -8.09
N ARG A 81 -4.78 -10.18 -7.44
CA ARG A 81 -3.69 -9.24 -7.67
C ARG A 81 -2.35 -9.85 -7.26
N GLY A 82 -1.32 -9.60 -8.06
CA GLY A 82 0.05 -10.06 -7.80
C GLY A 82 0.31 -11.53 -8.14
N VAL A 83 -0.73 -12.30 -8.48
CA VAL A 83 -0.62 -13.72 -8.85
C VAL A 83 -0.31 -13.87 -10.34
N ALA A 84 0.63 -14.76 -10.65
CA ALA A 84 0.94 -15.07 -12.05
C ALA A 84 -0.22 -15.82 -12.74
N PRO A 85 -0.43 -15.65 -14.06
CA PRO A 85 -1.52 -16.34 -14.76
C PRO A 85 -1.48 -17.86 -14.63
N HIS A 86 -0.29 -18.45 -14.48
CA HIS A 86 -0.12 -19.90 -14.29
C HIS A 86 -0.47 -20.36 -12.86
N ASP A 87 -0.36 -19.48 -11.87
CA ASP A 87 -0.67 -19.77 -10.46
C ASP A 87 -2.11 -19.42 -10.08
N ALA A 88 -2.85 -18.71 -10.95
CA ALA A 88 -4.21 -18.25 -10.69
C ALA A 88 -5.19 -19.36 -10.26
N ALA A 89 -4.95 -20.61 -10.70
CA ALA A 89 -5.73 -21.76 -10.31
C ALA A 89 -5.62 -22.12 -8.82
N HIS A 90 -4.51 -21.77 -8.16
CA HIS A 90 -4.31 -22.00 -6.73
C HIS A 90 -5.07 -20.98 -5.85
N TYR A 91 -5.44 -19.83 -6.42
CA TYR A 91 -6.08 -18.72 -5.72
C TYR A 91 -7.57 -18.59 -6.00
N MET A 92 -8.23 -19.69 -6.40
CA MET A 92 -9.66 -19.68 -6.64
C MET A 92 -10.45 -19.36 -5.35
N PRO A 93 -11.56 -18.61 -5.43
CA PRO A 93 -12.26 -18.16 -4.24
C PRO A 93 -12.92 -19.34 -3.54
N GLY A 94 -12.68 -19.45 -2.25
CA GLY A 94 -13.14 -20.55 -1.42
C GLY A 94 -13.49 -20.09 -0.01
N LYS A 95 -13.68 -21.06 0.90
CA LYS A 95 -13.77 -20.78 2.34
C LYS A 95 -12.41 -20.73 3.01
N THR A 96 -11.44 -21.42 2.43
CA THR A 96 -10.10 -21.62 2.98
C THR A 96 -9.10 -21.52 1.85
N PHE A 97 -7.92 -21.00 2.17
CA PHE A 97 -6.75 -21.00 1.32
C PHE A 97 -5.68 -21.88 1.96
N LYS A 98 -4.99 -22.68 1.14
CA LYS A 98 -3.85 -23.47 1.58
C LYS A 98 -2.60 -22.81 1.02
N CYS A 99 -1.66 -22.48 1.90
CA CYS A 99 -0.37 -21.92 1.49
C CYS A 99 0.31 -22.87 0.49
N LEU A 100 1.03 -22.30 -0.48
CA LEU A 100 1.48 -23.06 -1.65
C LEU A 100 2.63 -24.03 -1.34
N HIS A 101 3.57 -23.58 -0.53
CA HIS A 101 4.80 -24.27 -0.17
C HIS A 101 4.87 -24.62 1.31
N SER A 102 4.12 -23.90 2.15
CA SER A 102 3.96 -24.21 3.56
C SER A 102 2.67 -25.02 3.83
N LEU A 103 2.47 -25.48 5.07
CA LEU A 103 1.42 -26.46 5.41
C LEU A 103 0.16 -25.84 6.02
N GLU A 104 0.19 -24.53 6.27
CA GLU A 104 -0.88 -23.81 6.93
C GLU A 104 -2.12 -23.70 6.02
N VAL A 105 -3.27 -23.62 6.68
CA VAL A 105 -4.56 -23.41 6.03
C VAL A 105 -5.22 -22.24 6.74
N ILE A 106 -5.50 -21.20 5.98
CA ILE A 106 -6.05 -19.93 6.43
C ILE A 106 -7.41 -19.68 5.79
N GLY A 107 -8.12 -18.65 6.23
CA GLY A 107 -9.33 -18.18 5.55
C GLY A 107 -8.99 -17.59 4.18
N TYR A 108 -9.87 -17.69 3.18
CA TYR A 108 -9.62 -17.03 1.88
C TYR A 108 -9.68 -15.50 2.00
N GLU A 109 -10.40 -15.01 3.01
CA GLU A 109 -10.47 -13.59 3.38
C GLU A 109 -9.14 -13.01 3.87
N GLN A 110 -8.18 -13.88 4.24
CA GLN A 110 -6.83 -13.52 4.66
C GLN A 110 -5.85 -13.42 3.48
N VAL A 111 -6.32 -13.65 2.25
CA VAL A 111 -5.47 -13.49 1.06
C VAL A 111 -5.49 -12.03 0.62
N ASN A 112 -4.33 -11.39 0.57
CA ASN A 112 -4.14 -9.95 0.33
C ASN A 112 -4.85 -9.08 1.36
N ASP A 113 -4.78 -9.45 2.63
CA ASP A 113 -5.38 -8.68 3.73
C ASP A 113 -4.39 -7.74 4.45
N ASP A 114 -3.18 -7.61 3.91
CA ASP A 114 -2.07 -6.81 4.45
C ASP A 114 -1.50 -7.38 5.77
N TYR A 115 -1.69 -8.67 6.00
CA TYR A 115 -1.10 -9.42 7.10
C TYR A 115 -0.45 -10.72 6.61
N CYS A 116 0.71 -11.07 7.18
CA CYS A 116 1.44 -12.26 6.75
C CYS A 116 1.08 -13.46 7.63
N ASP A 117 0.21 -14.33 7.13
CA ASP A 117 -0.27 -15.55 7.76
C ASP A 117 0.46 -16.82 7.30
N CYS A 118 0.95 -16.87 6.05
CA CYS A 118 1.75 -18.00 5.58
C CYS A 118 3.25 -17.79 5.79
N ASP A 119 3.95 -18.82 6.27
CA ASP A 119 5.42 -18.79 6.43
C ASP A 119 6.16 -18.60 5.08
N ASP A 120 5.53 -19.05 3.98
CA ASP A 120 6.04 -18.89 2.62
C ASP A 120 5.62 -17.57 1.94
N GLY A 121 4.75 -16.78 2.60
CA GLY A 121 4.19 -15.54 2.10
C GLY A 121 3.28 -15.66 0.88
N SER A 122 2.74 -16.86 0.61
CA SER A 122 1.88 -17.10 -0.55
C SER A 122 0.48 -16.49 -0.43
N ASP A 123 0.06 -16.13 0.78
CA ASP A 123 -1.17 -15.41 1.08
C ASP A 123 -1.16 -13.94 0.64
N GLU A 124 0.01 -13.31 0.55
CA GLU A 124 0.17 -11.87 0.26
C GLU A 124 0.87 -11.60 -1.09
N PRO A 125 0.37 -12.11 -2.24
CA PRO A 125 1.00 -11.88 -3.54
C PRO A 125 0.87 -10.43 -4.04
N GLY A 126 -0.13 -9.69 -3.56
CA GLY A 126 -0.51 -8.36 -4.03
C GLY A 126 -0.16 -7.22 -3.08
N THR A 127 0.37 -7.49 -1.89
CA THR A 127 0.69 -6.51 -0.84
C THR A 127 2.18 -6.57 -0.48
N ASN A 128 2.59 -5.76 0.52
CA ASN A 128 3.94 -5.73 1.06
C ASN A 128 4.09 -6.38 2.45
N ALA A 129 3.10 -7.16 2.89
CA ALA A 129 3.03 -7.68 4.25
C ALA A 129 4.04 -8.80 4.55
N CYS A 130 4.39 -9.63 3.55
CA CYS A 130 5.28 -10.77 3.75
C CYS A 130 6.73 -10.49 3.33
N PRO A 131 7.74 -10.69 4.20
CA PRO A 131 9.14 -10.37 3.88
C PRO A 131 9.74 -11.29 2.80
N ASN A 132 9.22 -12.51 2.68
CA ASN A 132 9.65 -13.49 1.67
C ASN A 132 8.74 -13.51 0.44
N GLY A 133 7.71 -12.65 0.40
CA GLY A 133 6.79 -12.58 -0.72
C GLY A 133 7.45 -12.00 -1.97
N SER A 134 6.98 -12.43 -3.13
CA SER A 134 7.34 -11.85 -4.41
C SER A 134 6.09 -11.39 -5.15
N TRP A 135 6.13 -10.18 -5.68
CA TRP A 135 5.09 -9.66 -6.54
C TRP A 135 5.49 -9.89 -8.00
N GLY A 136 4.54 -10.32 -8.83
CA GLY A 136 4.56 -10.06 -10.27
C GLY A 136 4.99 -11.18 -11.20
N PRO A 137 4.17 -11.54 -12.21
CA PRO A 137 4.56 -12.48 -13.26
C PRO A 137 5.57 -11.92 -14.26
N LEU A 138 5.53 -10.60 -14.53
CA LEU A 138 6.36 -9.93 -15.55
C LEU A 138 7.48 -9.08 -14.95
N CYS A 139 7.37 -8.76 -13.67
CA CYS A 139 8.30 -7.92 -12.93
C CYS A 139 8.39 -8.49 -11.52
N GLN A 140 9.35 -9.39 -11.31
CA GLN A 140 9.51 -10.07 -10.03
C GLN A 140 10.23 -9.13 -9.05
N VAL A 141 9.44 -8.48 -8.19
CA VAL A 141 9.95 -7.59 -7.13
C VAL A 141 9.71 -8.21 -5.77
N MET A 142 10.53 -7.82 -4.79
CA MET A 142 10.28 -8.21 -3.40
C MET A 142 8.97 -7.55 -2.94
N SER A 143 8.17 -8.28 -2.17
CA SER A 143 6.91 -7.79 -1.62
C SER A 143 7.10 -6.46 -0.86
N MET A 144 8.23 -6.27 -0.16
CA MET A 144 8.56 -5.00 0.53
C MET A 144 8.65 -3.75 -0.37
N ARG A 145 8.78 -3.93 -1.69
CA ARG A 145 8.81 -2.83 -2.68
C ARG A 145 7.47 -2.58 -3.35
N VAL A 146 6.47 -3.40 -3.03
CA VAL A 146 5.11 -3.15 -3.49
C VAL A 146 4.57 -1.97 -2.69
N ASN A 147 4.09 -0.95 -3.38
CA ASN A 147 3.58 0.27 -2.77
C ASN A 147 4.57 0.90 -1.77
N ASP A 148 5.86 1.01 -2.13
CA ASP A 148 6.86 1.72 -1.33
C ASP A 148 7.07 3.18 -1.80
N GLY A 149 6.41 3.56 -2.90
CA GLY A 149 6.47 4.88 -3.51
C GLY A 149 7.60 5.03 -4.53
N ILE A 150 8.24 3.94 -4.92
CA ILE A 150 9.27 3.88 -5.95
C ILE A 150 8.79 2.91 -7.02
N CYS A 151 8.81 3.35 -8.28
CA CYS A 151 8.53 2.45 -9.39
C CYS A 151 9.74 1.53 -9.64
N ASP A 152 9.71 0.30 -9.12
CA ASP A 152 10.61 -0.78 -9.47
C ASP A 152 10.18 -1.47 -10.78
N CYS A 153 8.88 -1.52 -11.06
CA CYS A 153 8.36 -2.09 -12.31
C CYS A 153 8.24 -1.06 -13.44
N CYS A 154 8.59 -1.48 -14.65
CA CYS A 154 8.59 -0.62 -15.85
C CYS A 154 7.19 -0.12 -16.25
N ASP A 155 6.15 -0.85 -15.89
CA ASP A 155 4.74 -0.51 -16.09
C ASP A 155 4.10 0.15 -14.85
N GLY A 156 4.81 0.20 -13.71
CA GLY A 156 4.34 0.80 -12.46
C GLY A 156 3.26 -0.03 -11.75
N SER A 157 3.15 -1.32 -12.04
CA SER A 157 2.14 -2.21 -11.46
C SER A 157 2.35 -2.51 -9.97
N ASP A 158 3.57 -2.34 -9.49
CA ASP A 158 3.99 -2.41 -8.09
C ASP A 158 3.41 -1.28 -7.24
N GLU A 159 3.12 -0.12 -7.84
CA GLU A 159 2.57 1.07 -7.19
C GLU A 159 1.06 1.25 -7.41
N TRP A 160 0.31 0.14 -7.35
CA TRP A 160 -1.12 0.12 -7.68
C TRP A 160 -2.00 0.85 -6.65
N ALA A 161 -1.52 1.04 -5.41
CA ALA A 161 -2.24 1.79 -4.38
C ALA A 161 -2.26 3.30 -4.64
N GLY A 162 -1.55 3.78 -5.66
CA GLY A 162 -1.56 5.19 -6.07
C GLY A 162 -0.75 6.08 -5.15
N ILE A 163 0.34 5.56 -4.56
CA ILE A 163 1.28 6.37 -3.80
C ILE A 163 1.85 7.43 -4.74
N VAL A 164 1.64 8.69 -4.38
CA VAL A 164 2.08 9.83 -5.17
C VAL A 164 3.59 9.95 -4.98
N VAL A 165 4.33 9.46 -5.97
CA VAL A 165 5.77 9.71 -6.08
C VAL A 165 6.01 11.22 -6.01
N PRO A 166 6.85 11.73 -5.09
CA PRO A 166 7.17 13.15 -5.02
C PRO A 166 7.58 13.70 -6.39
N PRO A 167 7.17 14.92 -6.77
CA PRO A 167 7.43 15.49 -8.10
C PRO A 167 8.91 15.43 -8.53
N GLU A 168 9.84 15.45 -7.58
CA GLU A 168 11.28 15.38 -7.78
C GLU A 168 11.79 14.00 -8.24
N LEU A 169 11.02 12.92 -8.00
CA LEU A 169 11.31 11.54 -8.40
C LEU A 169 10.47 11.09 -9.61
N GLN A 170 9.55 11.94 -10.08
CA GLN A 170 8.83 11.71 -11.32
C GLN A 170 9.79 11.95 -12.49
N LEU A 171 10.09 10.91 -13.27
CA LEU A 171 10.89 11.06 -14.49
C LEU A 171 10.27 12.16 -15.38
N SER A 172 11.03 13.23 -15.61
CA SER A 172 10.58 14.42 -16.34
C SER A 172 10.15 14.04 -17.76
N GLY A 173 8.84 13.93 -17.97
CA GLY A 173 8.29 13.56 -19.28
C GLY A 173 6.90 12.92 -19.29
N LYS A 174 6.30 12.63 -18.13
CA LYS A 174 4.89 12.22 -18.06
C LYS A 174 4.18 13.01 -16.97
N GLU A 175 3.66 14.19 -17.32
CA GLU A 175 2.46 14.69 -16.65
C GLU A 175 1.35 13.67 -16.91
N GLY A 176 1.19 12.75 -15.98
CA GLY A 176 0.26 11.67 -16.10
C GLY A 176 0.20 10.96 -14.78
N VAL A 177 -0.81 11.32 -13.99
CA VAL A 177 -1.59 10.35 -13.20
C VAL A 177 -1.27 8.95 -13.71
N VAL A 178 -0.68 8.09 -12.86
CA VAL A 178 -0.59 6.65 -13.13
C VAL A 178 -2.04 6.21 -13.36
N ARG A 179 -2.47 6.23 -14.63
CA ARG A 179 -3.82 5.89 -15.00
C ARG A 179 -3.86 4.39 -14.89
N THR A 180 -4.57 3.92 -13.88
CA THR A 180 -5.03 2.54 -13.64
C THR A 180 -5.96 2.00 -14.74
N LYS A 181 -5.76 2.41 -16.00
CA LYS A 181 -6.40 1.85 -17.20
C LYS A 181 -5.24 1.16 -17.92
N ASP A 182 -5.01 -0.14 -17.75
CA ASP A 182 -5.80 -1.16 -18.43
C ASP A 182 -5.64 -2.54 -17.76
N TRP A 183 -6.22 -2.73 -16.57
CA TRP A 183 -6.51 -4.07 -16.06
C TRP A 183 -7.97 -4.11 -15.59
N VAL A 184 -8.85 -4.31 -16.58
CA VAL A 184 -10.26 -4.73 -16.46
C VAL A 184 -10.34 -6.14 -17.02
#